data_AF-A0A3A9ZW34-F1
#
_entry.id   AF-A0A3A9ZW34-F1
#
_cell.length_a   1.000
_cell.length_b   1.000
_cell.length_c   1.000
_cell.angle_alpha   90.00
_cell.angle_beta   90.00
_cell.angle_gamma   90.00
#
_symmetry.space_group_name_H-M   'P 1'
#
loop_
_entity.id
_entity.type
_entity.pdbx_description
1 polymer ?
#
loop_
_entity_poly.entity_id
_entity_poly.type
_entity_poly.pdbx_seq_one_letter_code
_entity_poly.pdbx_strand_id
1 'polypeptide(L)'
;MADAPDPEPASRARWRQWGSQRLTTARDLSQRGWRGARRAWERLLASLQDEELARDPAPPPPGPLVEQRDAPRLIPVPARGYVYSFHLRVSLAWSSSSSVRAEALNWYARYFTPLAIQRLVRLATDAARDLAPHRAADLEMHLQRALAEQGPWRYERGDVVVTCQPDVSVRLDEHIRQAIQPHVDRLVTLECTLDEHLKQARSAEQLSQRWIGILDEHLEAAGTDRDLADARRHLLAAYEAAAEWIDDLLAQRPARPT
;
A
#
# COMPACT_ATOMS: atom_id res chain seq x y z
N MET A 1 65.42 -34.71 -29.57
CA MET A 1 65.53 -33.25 -29.42
C MET A 1 64.12 -32.69 -29.41
N ALA A 2 63.86 -31.79 -28.47
CA ALA A 2 62.55 -31.53 -27.88
C ALA A 2 61.66 -30.58 -28.70
N ASP A 3 60.34 -30.84 -28.58
CA ASP A 3 59.23 -29.92 -28.83
C ASP A 3 59.43 -28.57 -28.13
N ALA A 4 59.12 -27.49 -28.84
CA ALA A 4 58.97 -26.16 -28.26
C ALA A 4 57.47 -25.90 -28.00
N PRO A 5 57.06 -25.52 -26.77
CA PRO A 5 55.68 -25.21 -26.48
C PRO A 5 55.36 -23.72 -26.77
N ASP A 6 54.17 -23.50 -27.33
CA ASP A 6 53.51 -22.21 -27.50
C ASP A 6 53.34 -21.45 -26.17
N PRO A 7 53.61 -20.14 -26.10
CA PRO A 7 53.23 -19.31 -24.96
C PRO A 7 51.91 -18.57 -25.22
N GLU A 8 50.89 -18.84 -24.40
CA GLU A 8 49.91 -17.90 -23.79
C GLU A 8 48.84 -18.76 -23.07
N PRO A 9 48.47 -18.51 -21.78
CA PRO A 9 47.56 -17.42 -21.47
C PRO A 9 47.67 -16.90 -20.02
N ALA A 10 48.58 -15.96 -19.74
CA ALA A 10 48.70 -15.35 -18.40
C ALA A 10 47.75 -14.16 -18.17
N SER A 11 47.18 -13.61 -19.25
CA SER A 11 46.38 -12.38 -19.25
C SER A 11 44.93 -12.60 -18.78
N ARG A 12 44.26 -13.67 -19.24
CA ARG A 12 42.84 -13.96 -18.90
C ARG A 12 42.61 -14.30 -17.43
N ALA A 13 43.61 -14.86 -16.74
CA ALA A 13 43.51 -15.21 -15.32
C ALA A 13 43.58 -13.97 -14.41
N ARG A 14 44.38 -12.96 -14.76
CA ARG A 14 44.53 -11.71 -13.98
C ARG A 14 43.28 -10.83 -14.03
N TRP A 15 42.56 -10.82 -15.15
CA TRP A 15 41.34 -10.02 -15.30
C TRP A 15 40.16 -10.55 -14.45
N ARG A 16 40.02 -11.87 -14.29
CA ARG A 16 38.99 -12.48 -13.42
C ARG A 16 39.22 -12.19 -11.93
N GLN A 17 40.48 -11.99 -11.52
CA GLN A 17 40.86 -11.71 -10.14
C GLN A 17 40.65 -10.24 -9.74
N TRP A 18 40.80 -9.30 -10.69
CA TRP A 18 40.55 -7.88 -10.46
C TRP A 18 39.05 -7.52 -10.48
N GLY A 19 38.24 -8.20 -11.29
CA GLY A 19 36.78 -7.98 -11.33
C GLY A 19 36.06 -8.41 -10.04
N SER A 20 36.51 -9.48 -9.39
CA SER A 20 35.92 -9.98 -8.15
C SER A 20 36.27 -9.15 -6.91
N GLN A 21 37.45 -8.51 -6.88
CA GLN A 21 37.87 -7.63 -5.77
C GLN A 21 37.18 -6.24 -5.77
N ARG A 22 36.69 -5.77 -6.93
CA ARG A 22 35.91 -4.51 -7.02
C ARG A 22 34.42 -4.68 -6.71
N LEU A 23 33.86 -5.87 -6.92
CA LEU A 23 32.46 -6.16 -6.58
C LEU A 23 32.23 -6.36 -5.08
N THR A 24 33.23 -6.83 -4.32
CA THR A 24 33.14 -6.98 -2.87
C THR A 24 33.28 -5.64 -2.13
N THR A 25 34.11 -4.72 -2.63
CA THR A 25 34.28 -3.37 -2.07
C THR A 25 33.06 -2.47 -2.29
N ALA A 26 32.33 -2.64 -3.41
CA ALA A 26 31.05 -1.96 -3.63
C ALA A 26 29.91 -2.45 -2.71
N ARG A 27 29.96 -3.72 -2.27
CA ARG A 27 28.96 -4.33 -1.39
C ARG A 27 29.07 -3.86 0.07
N ASP A 28 30.28 -3.53 0.54
CA ASP A 28 30.49 -2.98 1.89
C ASP A 28 30.14 -1.49 2.01
N LEU A 29 30.23 -0.73 0.90
CA LEU A 29 29.82 0.68 0.86
C LEU A 29 28.28 0.82 0.78
N SER A 30 27.57 -0.12 0.13
CA SER A 30 26.11 -0.10 0.07
C SER A 30 25.45 -0.42 1.42
N GLN A 31 26.06 -1.29 2.25
CA GLN A 31 25.55 -1.61 3.59
C GLN A 31 25.71 -0.46 4.61
N ARG A 32 26.72 0.42 4.46
CA ARG A 32 26.87 1.61 5.32
C ARG A 32 25.92 2.74 4.92
N GLY A 33 25.67 2.92 3.62
CA GLY A 33 24.66 3.86 3.11
C GLY A 33 23.23 3.49 3.54
N TRP A 34 22.91 2.19 3.57
CA TRP A 34 21.58 1.69 3.94
C TRP A 34 21.15 2.07 5.36
N ARG A 35 22.08 2.10 6.33
CA ARG A 35 21.78 2.54 7.71
C ARG A 35 21.45 4.04 7.80
N GLY A 36 22.10 4.87 6.99
CA GLY A 36 21.81 6.30 6.90
C GLY A 36 20.47 6.57 6.22
N ALA A 37 20.20 5.88 5.11
CA ALA A 37 18.94 5.95 4.38
C ALA A 37 17.75 5.50 5.24
N ARG A 38 17.92 4.42 6.03
CA ARG A 38 16.87 3.94 6.94
C ARG A 38 16.54 4.95 8.04
N ARG A 39 17.53 5.62 8.63
CA ARG A 39 17.27 6.70 9.62
C ARG A 39 16.69 7.97 9.00
N ALA A 40 16.98 8.24 7.73
CA ALA A 40 16.35 9.34 6.99
C ALA A 40 14.88 8.98 6.67
N TRP A 41 14.63 7.73 6.29
CA TRP A 41 13.30 7.18 6.05
C TRP A 41 12.44 7.14 7.31
N GLU A 42 12.99 6.69 8.44
CA GLU A 42 12.30 6.71 9.75
C GLU A 42 11.97 8.15 10.19
N ARG A 43 12.84 9.13 9.93
CA ARG A 43 12.55 10.56 10.18
C ARG A 43 11.48 11.13 9.24
N LEU A 44 11.48 10.71 7.98
CA LEU A 44 10.44 11.08 7.00
C LEU A 44 9.07 10.51 7.37
N LEU A 45 9.02 9.24 7.79
CA LEU A 45 7.82 8.61 8.30
C LEU A 45 7.32 9.29 9.58
N ALA A 46 8.23 9.65 10.51
CA ALA A 46 7.87 10.40 11.70
C ALA A 46 7.30 11.79 11.35
N SER A 47 7.87 12.51 10.37
CA SER A 47 7.31 13.80 9.93
C SER A 47 5.95 13.69 9.24
N LEU A 48 5.69 12.59 8.53
CA LEU A 48 4.39 12.35 7.92
C LEU A 48 3.33 11.94 8.96
N GLN A 49 3.73 11.19 10.00
CA GLN A 49 2.86 10.88 11.13
C GLN A 49 2.56 12.10 12.00
N ASP A 50 3.52 13.02 12.16
CA ASP A 50 3.29 14.31 12.81
C ASP A 50 2.36 15.22 11.97
N GLU A 51 2.41 15.15 10.63
CA GLU A 51 1.45 15.88 9.78
C GLU A 51 0.01 15.34 9.86
N GLU A 52 -0.21 14.05 10.11
CA GLU A 52 -1.57 13.52 10.33
C GLU A 52 -2.17 14.02 11.66
N LEU A 53 -1.35 14.35 12.66
CA LEU A 53 -1.79 14.92 13.94
C LEU A 53 -1.80 16.46 13.94
N ALA A 54 -1.00 17.11 13.08
CA ALA A 54 -0.88 18.56 12.94
C ALA A 54 -1.60 19.14 11.71
N ARG A 55 -2.43 18.36 11.01
CA ARG A 55 -3.48 18.94 10.16
C ARG A 55 -4.47 19.64 11.10
N ASP A 56 -4.17 20.89 11.42
CA ASP A 56 -5.15 21.83 11.94
C ASP A 56 -6.43 21.64 11.12
N PRO A 57 -7.59 21.43 11.76
CA PRO A 57 -8.83 21.25 11.03
C PRO A 57 -8.95 22.44 10.09
N ALA A 58 -9.05 22.15 8.79
CA ALA A 58 -9.25 23.18 7.77
C ALA A 58 -10.34 24.14 8.28
N PRO A 59 -10.13 25.47 8.21
CA PRO A 59 -11.11 26.42 8.70
C PRO A 59 -12.47 26.04 8.11
N PRO A 60 -13.51 25.84 8.95
CA PRO A 60 -14.78 25.34 8.46
C PRO A 60 -15.26 26.27 7.34
N PRO A 61 -15.74 25.73 6.21
CA PRO A 61 -16.37 26.57 5.20
C PRO A 61 -17.47 27.40 5.88
N PRO A 62 -17.71 28.66 5.47
CA PRO A 62 -18.82 29.46 5.99
C PRO A 62 -20.13 28.73 5.64
N GLY A 63 -20.59 27.92 6.58
CA GLY A 63 -21.69 26.99 6.46
C GLY A 63 -22.48 26.99 7.77
N PRO A 64 -23.64 26.29 7.80
CA PRO A 64 -24.46 26.20 9.00
C PRO A 64 -23.63 25.70 10.18
N LEU A 65 -23.98 26.09 11.40
CA LEU A 65 -23.29 25.63 12.60
C LEU A 65 -23.31 24.09 12.65
N VAL A 66 -22.12 23.47 12.58
CA VAL A 66 -21.93 22.01 12.65
C VAL A 66 -21.28 21.64 13.97
N GLU A 67 -21.93 20.78 14.75
CA GLU A 67 -21.36 20.13 15.93
C GLU A 67 -21.05 18.67 15.59
N GLN A 68 -19.77 18.32 15.54
CA GLN A 68 -19.34 16.94 15.33
C GLN A 68 -19.10 16.24 16.67
N ARG A 69 -19.62 15.02 16.82
CA ARG A 69 -19.43 14.20 18.02
C ARG A 69 -19.09 12.77 17.68
N ASP A 70 -18.00 12.28 18.25
CA ASP A 70 -17.67 10.87 18.22
C ASP A 70 -18.47 10.11 19.30
N ALA A 71 -18.98 8.93 18.95
CA ALA A 71 -19.54 8.01 19.91
C ALA A 71 -18.41 7.51 20.84
N PRO A 72 -18.52 7.65 22.17
CA PRO A 72 -17.41 7.38 23.10
C PRO A 72 -17.08 5.88 23.24
N ARG A 73 -17.93 4.98 22.71
CA ARG A 73 -17.76 3.53 22.82
C ARG A 73 -18.00 2.86 21.47
N LEU A 74 -17.14 1.90 21.14
CA LEU A 74 -17.34 1.02 19.99
C LEU A 74 -18.66 0.26 20.17
N ILE A 75 -19.52 0.32 19.16
CA ILE A 75 -20.84 -0.31 19.21
C ILE A 75 -20.71 -1.73 18.66
N PRO A 76 -20.94 -2.78 19.48
CA PRO A 76 -20.89 -4.14 18.99
C PRO A 76 -22.14 -4.44 18.16
N VAL A 77 -21.94 -4.87 16.93
CA VAL A 77 -23.01 -5.30 16.01
C VAL A 77 -22.87 -6.81 15.79
N PRO A 78 -23.87 -7.61 16.18
CA PRO A 78 -23.80 -9.05 15.99
C PRO A 78 -23.90 -9.38 14.50
N ALA A 79 -23.06 -10.33 14.08
CA ALA A 79 -23.01 -10.87 12.74
C ALA A 79 -23.22 -12.39 12.77
N ARG A 80 -23.73 -12.96 11.66
CA ARG A 80 -23.96 -14.40 11.46
C ARG A 80 -24.48 -15.14 12.70
N GLY A 81 -25.74 -14.90 13.05
CA GLY A 81 -26.40 -15.66 14.13
C GLY A 81 -25.80 -15.45 15.52
N TYR A 82 -25.24 -14.25 15.79
CA TYR A 82 -24.69 -13.84 17.10
C TYR A 82 -23.36 -14.49 17.51
N VAL A 83 -22.67 -15.21 16.61
CA VAL A 83 -21.38 -15.85 16.93
C VAL A 83 -20.22 -14.87 16.87
N TYR A 84 -20.31 -13.87 16.01
CA TYR A 84 -19.26 -12.86 15.82
C TYR A 84 -19.83 -11.45 15.99
N SER A 85 -18.99 -10.48 16.35
CA SER A 85 -19.39 -9.09 16.47
C SER A 85 -18.45 -8.16 15.70
N PHE A 86 -19.02 -7.24 14.93
CA PHE A 86 -18.29 -6.10 14.38
C PHE A 86 -18.31 -4.96 15.39
N HIS A 87 -17.24 -4.18 15.43
CA HIS A 87 -17.14 -3.02 16.31
C HIS A 87 -17.21 -1.75 15.49
N LEU A 88 -18.31 -1.00 15.59
CA LEU A 88 -18.47 0.25 14.88
C LEU A 88 -17.86 1.42 15.65
N ARG A 89 -17.06 2.22 14.96
CA ARG A 89 -16.70 3.58 15.38
C ARG A 89 -17.55 4.55 14.56
N VAL A 90 -18.24 5.44 15.27
CA VAL A 90 -19.25 6.33 14.68
C VAL A 90 -18.93 7.77 15.06
N SER A 91 -18.89 8.65 14.07
CA SER A 91 -18.90 10.10 14.25
C SER A 91 -20.24 10.63 13.76
N LEU A 92 -20.88 11.50 14.53
CA LEU A 92 -22.17 12.11 14.19
C LEU A 92 -21.96 13.61 14.04
N ALA A 93 -22.15 14.13 12.83
CA ALA A 93 -22.17 15.57 12.57
C ALA A 93 -23.61 16.09 12.64
N TRP A 94 -23.87 17.02 13.56
CA TRP A 94 -25.17 17.65 13.77
C TRP A 94 -25.15 19.07 13.21
N SER A 95 -26.14 19.42 12.41
CA SER A 95 -26.32 20.76 11.86
C SER A 95 -27.76 21.23 11.99
N SER A 96 -27.98 22.54 12.08
CA SER A 96 -29.32 23.13 12.12
C SER A 96 -29.49 24.06 10.93
N SER A 97 -30.64 23.99 10.25
CA SER A 97 -31.01 24.92 9.17
C SER A 97 -31.57 26.24 9.70
N SER A 98 -32.13 26.23 10.91
CA SER A 98 -32.59 27.44 11.61
C SER A 98 -31.46 28.04 12.45
N SER A 99 -31.52 29.36 12.67
CA SER A 99 -30.55 30.16 13.45
C SER A 99 -30.59 29.82 14.95
N VAL A 100 -30.26 28.57 15.28
CA VAL A 100 -30.21 28.04 16.64
C VAL A 100 -28.86 28.40 17.25
N ARG A 101 -28.86 28.82 18.51
CA ARG A 101 -27.62 29.09 19.26
C ARG A 101 -26.83 27.80 19.49
N ALA A 102 -25.52 27.90 19.63
CA ALA A 102 -24.65 26.73 19.80
C ALA A 102 -25.00 25.88 21.03
N GLU A 103 -25.42 26.50 22.12
CA GLU A 103 -25.81 25.78 23.34
C GLU A 103 -27.08 24.96 23.14
N ALA A 104 -28.03 25.48 22.36
CA ALA A 104 -29.25 24.78 22.01
C ALA A 104 -28.97 23.63 21.04
N LEU A 105 -28.08 23.82 20.06
CA LEU A 105 -27.65 22.74 19.16
C LEU A 105 -27.01 21.58 19.94
N ASN A 106 -26.13 21.87 20.90
CA ASN A 106 -25.50 20.87 21.78
C ASN A 106 -26.52 20.12 22.63
N TRP A 107 -27.55 20.80 23.12
CA TRP A 107 -28.64 20.13 23.83
C TRP A 107 -29.42 19.18 22.92
N TYR A 108 -29.81 19.63 21.72
CA TYR A 108 -30.52 18.81 20.74
C TYR A 108 -29.68 17.65 20.24
N ALA A 109 -28.39 17.87 19.96
CA ALA A 109 -27.46 16.82 19.58
C ALA A 109 -27.40 15.72 20.64
N ARG A 110 -27.26 16.08 21.93
CA ARG A 110 -27.31 15.10 23.04
C ARG A 110 -28.64 14.38 23.15
N TYR A 111 -29.74 15.09 22.93
CA TYR A 111 -31.09 14.52 23.00
C TYR A 111 -31.36 13.51 21.88
N PHE A 112 -30.94 13.81 20.64
CA PHE A 112 -31.20 12.97 19.47
C PHE A 112 -30.11 11.91 19.21
N THR A 113 -28.93 12.03 19.81
CA THR A 113 -27.83 11.04 19.68
C THR A 113 -28.28 9.60 19.94
N PRO A 114 -29.04 9.26 21.00
CA PRO A 114 -29.51 7.89 21.22
C PRO A 114 -30.40 7.36 20.09
N LEU A 115 -31.24 8.21 19.50
CA LEU A 115 -32.13 7.84 18.39
C LEU A 115 -31.34 7.62 17.09
N ALA A 116 -30.34 8.46 16.82
CA ALA A 116 -29.43 8.28 15.70
C ALA A 116 -28.63 6.97 15.83
N ILE A 117 -28.10 6.69 17.03
CA ILE A 117 -27.38 5.45 17.31
C ILE A 117 -28.31 4.23 17.10
N GLN A 118 -29.53 4.25 17.62
CA GLN A 118 -30.46 3.13 17.43
C GLN A 118 -30.79 2.87 15.96
N ARG A 119 -31.03 3.93 15.19
CA ARG A 119 -31.27 3.83 13.75
C ARG A 119 -30.05 3.23 13.03
N LEU A 120 -28.85 3.70 13.38
CA LEU A 120 -27.61 3.19 12.80
C LEU A 120 -27.38 1.71 13.12
N VAL A 121 -27.60 1.31 14.37
CA VAL A 121 -27.42 -0.09 14.80
C VAL A 121 -28.37 -1.02 14.05
N ARG A 122 -29.62 -0.59 13.78
CA ARG A 122 -30.55 -1.38 12.97
C ARG A 122 -30.02 -1.59 11.55
N LEU A 123 -29.61 -0.51 10.88
CA LEU A 123 -29.03 -0.59 9.54
C LEU A 123 -27.78 -1.48 9.50
N ALA A 124 -26.90 -1.32 10.48
CA ALA A 124 -25.69 -2.13 10.59
C ALA A 124 -26.00 -3.61 10.88
N THR A 125 -26.99 -3.90 11.72
CA THR A 125 -27.39 -5.28 12.02
C THR A 125 -28.00 -5.94 10.79
N ASP A 126 -28.85 -5.23 10.06
CA ASP A 126 -29.46 -5.76 8.83
C ASP A 126 -28.39 -6.04 7.76
N ALA A 127 -27.42 -5.14 7.57
CA ALA A 127 -26.29 -5.36 6.66
C ALA A 127 -25.32 -6.47 7.13
N ALA A 128 -25.11 -6.60 8.45
CA ALA A 128 -24.18 -7.58 9.01
C ALA A 128 -24.73 -9.03 9.00
N ARG A 129 -26.04 -9.25 8.79
CA ARG A 129 -26.62 -10.60 8.74
C ARG A 129 -26.04 -11.44 7.59
N ASP A 130 -25.84 -10.83 6.43
CA ASP A 130 -25.43 -11.53 5.22
C ASP A 130 -23.91 -11.59 5.02
N LEU A 131 -23.16 -10.80 5.81
CA LEU A 131 -21.72 -10.65 5.65
C LEU A 131 -20.93 -11.66 6.49
N ALA A 132 -19.83 -12.14 5.92
CA ALA A 132 -18.90 -13.01 6.63
C ALA A 132 -18.06 -12.21 7.63
N PRO A 133 -17.65 -12.80 8.77
CA PRO A 133 -16.92 -12.12 9.84
C PRO A 133 -15.59 -11.49 9.40
N HIS A 134 -14.97 -11.98 8.34
CA HIS A 134 -13.72 -11.43 7.79
C HIS A 134 -13.91 -10.22 6.86
N ARG A 135 -15.16 -9.89 6.50
CA ARG A 135 -15.51 -8.87 5.50
C ARG A 135 -15.98 -7.56 6.13
N ALA A 136 -15.18 -7.02 7.06
CA ALA A 136 -15.51 -5.74 7.69
C ALA A 136 -15.46 -4.56 6.70
N ALA A 137 -14.54 -4.59 5.73
CA ALA A 137 -14.47 -3.56 4.69
C ALA A 137 -15.73 -3.55 3.81
N ASP A 138 -16.27 -4.72 3.48
CA ASP A 138 -17.53 -4.82 2.72
C ASP A 138 -18.70 -4.25 3.53
N LEU A 139 -18.75 -4.48 4.85
CA LEU A 139 -19.76 -3.90 5.74
C LEU A 139 -19.65 -2.38 5.81
N GLU A 140 -18.43 -1.85 5.93
CA GLU A 140 -18.18 -0.41 5.96
C GLU A 140 -18.65 0.26 4.67
N MET A 141 -18.25 -0.29 3.52
CA MET A 141 -18.68 0.21 2.21
C MET A 141 -20.20 0.15 2.05
N HIS A 142 -20.84 -0.94 2.49
CA HIS A 142 -22.29 -1.10 2.40
C HIS A 142 -23.01 -0.07 3.28
N LEU A 143 -22.49 0.19 4.49
CA LEU A 143 -23.05 1.19 5.40
C LEU A 143 -22.85 2.60 4.86
N GLN A 144 -21.65 2.95 4.39
CA GLN A 144 -21.38 4.26 3.78
C GLN A 144 -22.28 4.50 2.57
N ARG A 145 -22.51 3.48 1.73
CA ARG A 145 -23.44 3.57 0.60
C ARG A 145 -24.89 3.77 1.06
N ALA A 146 -25.35 2.97 2.03
CA ALA A 146 -26.71 3.09 2.57
C ALA A 146 -26.96 4.46 3.23
N LEU A 147 -25.93 5.03 3.87
CA LEU A 147 -25.99 6.37 4.46
C LEU A 147 -26.01 7.46 3.38
N ALA A 148 -25.20 7.31 2.33
CA ALA A 148 -25.21 8.22 1.18
C ALA A 148 -26.57 8.21 0.45
N GLU A 149 -27.21 7.05 0.30
CA GLU A 149 -28.52 6.90 -0.33
C GLU A 149 -29.66 7.51 0.49
N GLN A 150 -29.62 7.35 1.83
CA GLN A 150 -30.65 7.93 2.71
C GLN A 150 -30.51 9.44 2.90
N GLY A 151 -29.31 9.98 2.65
CA GLY A 151 -29.00 11.38 2.89
C GLY A 151 -29.05 11.76 4.38
N PRO A 152 -28.97 13.06 4.69
CA PRO A 152 -28.93 13.54 6.07
C PRO A 152 -30.22 13.24 6.83
N TRP A 153 -30.10 12.66 8.03
CA TRP A 153 -31.24 12.31 8.88
C TRP A 153 -31.84 13.56 9.53
N ARG A 154 -33.15 13.76 9.38
CA ARG A 154 -33.86 14.90 9.93
C ARG A 154 -34.59 14.51 11.22
N TYR A 155 -34.42 15.34 12.25
CA TYR A 155 -35.06 15.21 13.55
C TYR A 155 -35.77 16.51 13.89
N GLU A 156 -37.06 16.43 14.20
CA GLU A 156 -37.90 17.60 14.46
C GLU A 156 -38.41 17.57 15.90
N ARG A 157 -38.35 18.71 16.58
CA ARG A 157 -38.98 18.89 17.88
C ARG A 157 -39.46 20.33 18.04
N GLY A 158 -40.78 20.50 18.01
CA GLY A 158 -41.39 21.83 17.92
C GLY A 158 -40.98 22.51 16.63
N ASP A 159 -40.54 23.76 16.71
CA ASP A 159 -40.15 24.57 15.55
C ASP A 159 -38.68 24.39 15.13
N VAL A 160 -37.93 23.51 15.79
CA VAL A 160 -36.51 23.28 15.52
C VAL A 160 -36.31 21.97 14.75
N VAL A 161 -35.69 22.10 13.57
CA VAL A 161 -35.26 20.97 12.73
C VAL A 161 -33.75 20.84 12.83
N VAL A 162 -33.29 19.69 13.31
CA VAL A 162 -31.86 19.35 13.38
C VAL A 162 -31.57 18.22 12.40
N THR A 163 -30.49 18.36 11.68
CA THR A 163 -30.00 17.39 10.71
C THR A 163 -28.78 16.66 11.28
N CYS A 164 -28.73 15.34 11.09
CA CYS A 164 -27.61 14.49 11.49
C CYS A 164 -27.04 13.79 10.27
N GLN A 165 -25.72 13.90 10.09
CA GLN A 165 -24.97 13.15 9.11
C GLN A 165 -24.03 12.19 9.86
N PRO A 166 -24.36 10.89 9.91
CA PRO A 166 -23.50 9.89 10.50
C PRO A 166 -22.34 9.53 9.56
N ASP A 167 -21.15 9.41 10.11
CA ASP A 167 -19.96 8.83 9.50
C ASP A 167 -19.54 7.60 10.29
N VAL A 168 -19.19 6.52 9.59
CA VAL A 168 -19.04 5.18 10.18
C VAL A 168 -17.79 4.52 9.64
N SER A 169 -16.98 4.01 10.56
CA SER A 169 -15.87 3.11 10.30
C SER A 169 -16.07 1.80 11.06
N VAL A 170 -15.75 0.68 10.41
CA VAL A 170 -15.99 -0.67 10.96
C VAL A 170 -14.67 -1.31 11.34
N ARG A 171 -14.55 -1.74 12.60
CA ARG A 171 -13.42 -2.56 13.05
C ARG A 171 -13.84 -4.03 13.17
N LEU A 172 -12.95 -4.92 12.74
CA LEU A 172 -13.05 -6.35 12.98
C LEU A 172 -12.98 -6.65 14.48
N ASP A 173 -13.61 -7.75 14.88
CA ASP A 173 -13.34 -8.34 16.18
C ASP A 173 -11.85 -8.63 16.33
N GLU A 174 -11.33 -8.45 17.54
CA GLU A 174 -9.92 -8.63 17.87
C GLU A 174 -9.47 -10.07 17.61
N HIS A 175 -10.32 -11.05 17.90
CA HIS A 175 -10.04 -12.47 17.63
C HIS A 175 -9.93 -12.78 16.14
N ILE A 176 -10.84 -12.24 15.32
CA ILE A 176 -10.82 -12.44 13.87
C ILE A 176 -9.63 -11.71 13.25
N ARG A 177 -9.33 -10.50 13.72
CA ARG A 177 -8.18 -9.73 13.30
C ARG A 177 -6.89 -10.50 13.53
N GLN A 178 -6.70 -11.06 14.73
CA GLN A 178 -5.54 -11.89 15.06
C GLN A 178 -5.45 -13.15 14.19
N ALA A 179 -6.58 -13.79 13.88
CA ALA A 179 -6.61 -14.99 13.04
C ALA A 179 -6.28 -14.71 11.56
N ILE A 180 -6.70 -13.55 11.04
CA ILE A 180 -6.48 -13.14 9.64
C ILE A 180 -5.11 -12.51 9.42
N GLN A 181 -4.54 -11.86 10.44
CA GLN A 181 -3.23 -11.22 10.39
C GLN A 181 -2.16 -12.05 9.66
N PRO A 182 -1.91 -13.34 10.00
CA PRO A 182 -0.86 -14.11 9.35
C PRO A 182 -1.12 -14.40 7.86
N HIS A 183 -2.37 -14.33 7.40
CA HIS A 183 -2.70 -14.46 5.99
C HIS A 183 -2.43 -13.14 5.24
N VAL A 184 -2.86 -12.02 5.82
CA VAL A 184 -2.60 -10.68 5.27
C VAL A 184 -1.10 -10.41 5.20
N ASP A 185 -0.35 -10.72 6.26
CA ASP A 185 1.11 -10.55 6.29
C ASP A 185 1.79 -11.37 5.18
N ARG A 186 1.29 -12.58 4.90
CA ARG A 186 1.79 -13.40 3.78
C ARG A 186 1.53 -12.75 2.43
N LEU A 187 0.34 -12.19 2.21
CA LEU A 187 0.02 -11.49 0.96
C LEU A 187 0.89 -10.25 0.78
N VAL A 188 1.03 -9.43 1.82
CA VAL A 188 1.89 -8.23 1.79
C VAL A 188 3.34 -8.61 1.52
N THR A 189 3.84 -9.68 2.16
CA THR A 189 5.20 -10.17 1.92
C THR A 189 5.41 -10.58 0.47
N LEU A 190 4.45 -11.31 -0.12
CA LEU A 190 4.51 -11.72 -1.53
C LEU A 190 4.51 -10.52 -2.48
N GLU A 191 3.66 -9.53 -2.23
CA GLU A 191 3.59 -8.31 -3.02
C GLU A 191 4.90 -7.52 -2.94
N CYS A 192 5.42 -7.32 -1.73
CA CYS A 192 6.71 -6.66 -1.51
C CYS A 192 7.86 -7.41 -2.21
N THR A 193 7.87 -8.75 -2.14
CA THR A 193 8.89 -9.57 -2.81
C THR A 193 8.81 -9.42 -4.33
N LEU A 194 7.59 -9.39 -4.89
CA LEU A 194 7.39 -9.17 -6.32
C LEU A 194 7.91 -7.78 -6.74
N ASP A 195 7.58 -6.75 -5.99
CA ASP A 195 8.04 -5.39 -6.25
C ASP A 195 9.57 -5.26 -6.20
N GLU A 196 10.22 -5.96 -5.27
CA GLU A 196 11.68 -6.03 -5.20
C GLU A 196 12.27 -6.68 -6.45
N HIS A 197 11.71 -7.81 -6.89
CA HIS A 197 12.16 -8.47 -8.12
C HIS A 197 11.96 -7.60 -9.36
N LEU A 198 10.83 -6.90 -9.47
CA LEU A 198 10.58 -5.98 -10.58
C LEU A 198 11.59 -4.82 -10.60
N LYS A 199 11.92 -4.26 -9.43
CA LYS A 199 12.96 -3.23 -9.32
C LYS A 199 14.33 -3.77 -9.72
N GLN A 200 14.68 -4.99 -9.29
CA GLN A 200 15.95 -5.62 -9.66
C GLN A 200 16.05 -5.85 -11.18
N ALA A 201 14.97 -6.34 -11.80
CA ALA A 201 14.92 -6.56 -13.25
C ALA A 201 15.10 -5.25 -14.03
N ARG A 202 14.36 -4.20 -13.67
CA ARG A 202 14.52 -2.86 -14.28
C ARG A 202 15.94 -2.32 -14.10
N SER A 203 16.53 -2.52 -12.92
CA SER A 203 17.89 -2.05 -12.65
C SER A 203 18.92 -2.80 -13.51
N ALA A 204 18.76 -4.12 -13.68
CA ALA A 204 19.62 -4.92 -14.53
C ALA A 204 19.51 -4.52 -16.00
N GLU A 205 18.29 -4.28 -16.49
CA GLU A 205 18.04 -3.79 -17.84
C GLU A 205 18.73 -2.44 -18.09
N GLN A 206 18.53 -1.47 -17.20
CA GLN A 206 19.18 -0.15 -17.31
C GLN A 206 20.70 -0.25 -17.29
N LEU A 207 21.26 -1.11 -16.45
CA LEU A 207 22.70 -1.32 -16.39
C LEU A 207 23.23 -1.87 -17.72
N SER A 208 22.55 -2.84 -18.30
CA SER A 208 22.99 -3.44 -19.56
C SER A 208 22.80 -2.54 -20.76
N GLN A 209 21.73 -1.76 -20.83
CA GLN A 209 21.58 -0.70 -21.84
C GLN A 209 22.76 0.28 -21.76
N ARG A 210 23.17 0.66 -20.54
CA ARG A 210 24.33 1.53 -20.34
C ARG A 210 25.64 0.87 -20.78
N TRP A 211 25.83 -0.41 -20.50
CA TRP A 211 27.00 -1.15 -20.99
C TRP A 211 27.05 -1.25 -22.51
N ILE A 212 25.91 -1.49 -23.16
CA ILE A 212 25.80 -1.49 -24.62
C ILE A 212 26.20 -0.11 -25.16
N GLY A 213 25.68 0.99 -24.59
CA GLY A 213 26.06 2.35 -24.99
C GLY A 213 27.56 2.63 -24.84
N ILE A 214 28.18 2.24 -23.73
CA ILE A 214 29.63 2.40 -23.50
C ILE A 214 30.44 1.59 -24.53
N LEU A 215 30.01 0.35 -24.82
CA LEU A 215 30.68 -0.49 -25.81
C LEU A 215 30.55 0.08 -27.23
N ASP A 216 29.39 0.61 -27.58
CA ASP A 216 29.17 1.28 -28.87
C ASP A 216 30.06 2.53 -29.00
N GLU A 217 30.15 3.38 -27.97
CA GLU A 217 31.06 4.54 -27.94
C GLU A 217 32.54 4.14 -28.13
N HIS A 218 32.97 3.06 -27.49
CA HIS A 218 34.34 2.56 -27.64
C HIS A 218 34.61 1.90 -28.99
N LEU A 219 33.64 1.21 -29.59
CA LEU A 219 33.75 0.64 -30.93
C LEU A 219 33.88 1.73 -32.01
N GLU A 220 33.10 2.80 -31.87
CA GLU A 220 33.19 3.98 -32.76
C GLU A 220 34.54 4.70 -32.62
N ALA A 221 35.11 4.73 -31.40
CA ALA A 221 36.40 5.37 -31.12
C ALA A 221 37.63 4.52 -31.50
N ALA A 222 37.55 3.19 -31.41
CA ALA A 222 38.68 2.28 -31.61
C ALA A 222 38.80 1.73 -33.05
N GLY A 223 37.77 1.90 -33.90
CA GLY A 223 37.68 1.16 -35.16
C GLY A 223 37.42 -0.33 -34.93
N THR A 224 37.54 -1.18 -35.98
CA THR A 224 37.20 -2.63 -35.98
C THR A 224 38.03 -3.48 -35.00
N ASP A 225 37.87 -3.27 -33.69
CA ASP A 225 38.37 -4.13 -32.65
C ASP A 225 37.45 -5.35 -32.52
N ARG A 226 37.94 -6.48 -33.03
CA ARG A 226 37.18 -7.74 -33.12
C ARG A 226 36.78 -8.28 -31.75
N ASP A 227 37.61 -8.04 -30.72
CA ASP A 227 37.33 -8.54 -29.36
C ASP A 227 36.18 -7.76 -28.70
N LEU A 228 36.08 -6.45 -28.98
CA LEU A 228 34.96 -5.61 -28.51
C LEU A 228 33.65 -5.96 -29.23
N ALA A 229 33.72 -6.20 -30.55
CA ALA A 229 32.57 -6.64 -31.34
C ALA A 229 32.07 -8.04 -30.92
N ASP A 230 32.97 -8.95 -30.53
CA ASP A 230 32.61 -10.27 -29.99
C ASP A 230 31.98 -10.17 -28.60
N ALA A 231 32.52 -9.32 -27.71
CA ALA A 231 31.94 -9.08 -26.40
C ALA A 231 30.50 -8.53 -26.49
N ARG A 232 30.26 -7.58 -27.41
CA ARG A 232 28.93 -7.01 -27.68
C ARG A 232 27.94 -8.08 -28.16
N ARG A 233 28.33 -8.92 -29.13
CA ARG A 233 27.49 -10.01 -29.64
C ARG A 233 27.15 -11.01 -28.54
N HIS A 234 28.09 -11.34 -27.68
CA HIS A 234 27.87 -12.27 -26.58
C HIS A 234 26.88 -11.75 -25.54
N LEU A 235 26.93 -10.45 -25.23
CA LEU A 235 25.98 -9.82 -24.31
C LEU A 235 24.56 -9.78 -24.89
N LEU A 236 24.40 -9.44 -26.17
CA LEU A 236 23.10 -9.42 -26.82
C LEU A 236 22.49 -10.83 -26.92
N ALA A 237 23.28 -11.83 -27.28
CA ALA A 237 22.82 -13.22 -27.33
C ALA A 237 22.40 -13.75 -25.95
N ALA A 238 23.13 -13.38 -24.88
CA ALA A 238 22.75 -13.73 -23.51
C ALA A 238 21.43 -13.05 -23.09
N TYR A 239 21.16 -11.84 -23.59
CA TYR A 239 19.91 -11.12 -23.38
C TYR A 239 18.72 -11.78 -24.07
N GLU A 240 18.87 -12.14 -25.34
CA GLU A 240 17.83 -12.82 -26.12
C GLU A 240 17.51 -14.20 -25.53
N ALA A 241 18.52 -14.98 -25.16
CA ALA A 241 18.33 -16.29 -24.54
C ALA A 241 17.62 -16.19 -23.17
N ALA A 242 17.90 -15.15 -22.39
CA ALA A 242 17.22 -14.91 -21.12
C ALA A 242 15.75 -14.52 -21.32
N ALA A 243 15.44 -13.71 -22.34
CA ALA A 243 14.06 -13.34 -22.68
C ALA A 243 13.25 -14.55 -23.14
N GLU A 244 13.82 -15.39 -24.01
CA GLU A 244 13.20 -16.61 -24.50
C GLU A 244 12.91 -17.62 -23.38
N TRP A 245 13.84 -17.75 -22.41
CA TRP A 245 13.64 -18.60 -21.23
C TRP A 245 12.52 -18.09 -20.30
N ILE A 246 12.37 -16.77 -20.18
CA ILE A 246 11.28 -16.16 -19.40
C ILE A 246 9.93 -16.42 -20.09
N ASP A 247 9.86 -16.26 -21.41
CA ASP A 247 8.65 -16.52 -22.18
C ASP A 247 8.23 -18.00 -22.12
N ASP A 248 9.18 -18.93 -22.18
CA ASP A 248 8.93 -20.36 -22.02
C ASP A 248 8.43 -20.71 -20.61
N LEU A 249 9.00 -20.10 -19.57
CA LEU A 249 8.51 -20.24 -18.19
C LEU A 249 7.07 -19.71 -18.00
N LEU A 250 6.73 -18.61 -18.67
CA LEU A 250 5.37 -18.05 -18.65
C LEU A 250 4.40 -18.95 -19.42
N ALA A 251 4.82 -19.54 -20.54
CA ALA A 251 4.02 -20.47 -21.34
C ALA A 251 3.78 -21.81 -20.61
N GLN A 252 4.75 -22.28 -19.81
CA GLN A 252 4.65 -23.51 -19.04
C GLN A 252 3.80 -23.39 -17.77
N ARG A 253 3.29 -22.20 -17.44
CA ARG A 253 2.42 -22.01 -16.27
C ARG A 253 1.05 -22.66 -16.56
N PRO A 254 0.70 -23.81 -15.93
CA PRO A 254 -0.59 -24.42 -16.18
C PRO A 254 -1.69 -23.47 -15.71
N ALA A 255 -2.68 -23.25 -16.57
CA ALA A 255 -3.92 -22.59 -16.18
C ALA A 255 -4.45 -23.32 -14.93
N ARG A 256 -4.41 -22.63 -13.79
CA ARG A 256 -4.82 -23.18 -12.51
C ARG A 256 -6.28 -23.63 -12.66
N PRO A 257 -6.64 -24.90 -12.42
CA PRO A 257 -8.03 -25.32 -12.49
C PRO A 257 -8.80 -24.55 -11.42
N THR A 258 -9.84 -23.85 -11.88
CA THR A 258 -10.83 -23.09 -11.10
C THR A 258 -11.60 -23.96 -10.14
#